data_AF-A0AAC9TY79-F1
#
_entry.id   AF-A0AAC9TY79-F1
#
_cell.length_a   1.000
_cell.length_b   1.000
_cell.length_c   1.000
_cell.angle_alpha   90.00
_cell.angle_beta   90.00
_cell.angle_gamma   90.00
#
_symmetry.space_group_name_H-M   'P 1'
#
loop_
_entity.id
_entity.type
_entity.pdbx_description
1 polymer ?
#
loop_
_entity_poly.entity_id
_entity_poly.type
_entity_poly.pdbx_seq_one_letter_code
_entity_poly.pdbx_strand_id
1 'polypeptide(L)'
;MEKLTLDDTPWFGTTDFKGKNQLTSDSNIRLKSSRLLYPLPLPLEILFFIGPLTLAILPFINPSLMLPEDWLTLNIAALLGYLILKKLFITSIYGRGGKQVCQINAERLSIPGSRLIDTKAGPVEIQRRDIKEIGVRYWPSTRDLRTSYDVSELIIKLESGQSICLKSLYFPIKPLLYLLVYFDYPITLQKRRHSLAIVARSLFVAFPLVALVAVTGLLFKEYFL
;
A
#
# COMPACT_ATOMS: atom_id res chain seq x y z
N MET A 1 -24.18 17.84 -2.09
CA MET A 1 -22.83 17.26 -2.04
C MET A 1 -22.15 17.59 -3.36
N GLU A 2 -20.97 18.21 -3.31
CA GLU A 2 -20.22 18.57 -4.52
C GLU A 2 -19.77 17.28 -5.23
N LYS A 3 -20.17 17.12 -6.50
CA LYS A 3 -19.85 15.92 -7.30
C LYS A 3 -18.43 16.09 -7.82
N LEU A 4 -17.53 15.17 -7.48
CA LEU A 4 -16.16 15.17 -8.00
C LEU A 4 -16.19 15.03 -9.52
N THR A 5 -15.40 15.86 -10.21
CA THR A 5 -15.26 15.80 -11.66
C THR A 5 -13.87 15.30 -12.04
N LEU A 6 -13.76 14.68 -13.22
CA LEU A 6 -12.48 14.09 -13.66
C LEU A 6 -11.42 15.15 -13.97
N ASP A 7 -11.85 16.37 -14.30
CA ASP A 7 -10.98 17.50 -14.63
C ASP A 7 -10.46 18.24 -13.38
N ASP A 8 -10.87 17.81 -12.18
CA ASP A 8 -10.43 18.38 -10.92
C ASP A 8 -8.92 18.14 -10.69
N THR A 9 -8.12 19.08 -11.15
CA THR A 9 -6.65 19.05 -11.06
C THR A 9 -6.13 18.81 -9.63
N PRO A 10 -6.73 19.38 -8.57
CA PRO A 10 -6.33 19.08 -7.18
C PRO A 10 -6.44 17.59 -6.82
N TRP A 11 -7.38 16.86 -7.41
CA TRP A 11 -7.61 15.44 -7.16
C TRP A 11 -6.84 14.55 -8.12
N PHE A 12 -6.81 14.89 -9.40
CA PHE A 12 -6.39 13.98 -10.47
C PHE A 12 -5.23 14.46 -11.32
N GLY A 13 -4.65 15.64 -11.06
CA GLY A 13 -3.56 16.20 -11.87
C GLY A 13 -2.29 15.36 -11.96
N THR A 14 -2.15 14.30 -11.16
CA THR A 14 -1.02 13.35 -11.22
C THR A 14 -1.45 11.92 -11.57
N THR A 15 -2.72 11.71 -11.96
CA THR A 15 -3.26 10.38 -12.26
C THR A 15 -3.08 10.10 -13.74
N ASP A 16 -2.13 9.23 -14.07
CA ASP A 16 -1.89 8.79 -15.44
C ASP A 16 -2.18 7.28 -15.59
N PHE A 17 -2.95 6.91 -16.61
CA PHE A 17 -3.20 5.53 -16.99
C PHE A 17 -2.33 5.19 -18.19
N LYS A 18 -1.07 4.80 -17.90
CA LYS A 18 -0.08 4.40 -18.93
C LYS A 18 -0.71 3.56 -20.05
N GLY A 19 -0.83 4.14 -21.24
CA GLY A 19 -1.27 3.47 -22.46
C GLY A 19 -2.78 3.39 -22.72
N LYS A 20 -3.64 4.06 -21.94
CA LYS A 20 -5.07 4.19 -22.25
C LYS A 20 -5.45 5.67 -22.44
N ASN A 21 -5.53 6.09 -23.70
CA ASN A 21 -5.85 7.47 -24.06
C ASN A 21 -7.37 7.76 -24.06
N GLN A 22 -8.21 6.73 -24.08
CA GLN A 22 -9.66 6.87 -24.02
C GLN A 22 -10.26 5.76 -23.14
N LEU A 23 -11.08 6.17 -22.18
CA LEU A 23 -11.94 5.28 -21.41
C LEU A 23 -13.30 5.21 -22.11
N THR A 24 -13.91 4.04 -22.10
CA THR A 24 -15.26 3.79 -22.63
C THR A 24 -16.14 3.18 -21.54
N SER A 25 -17.45 3.23 -21.69
CA SER A 25 -18.39 2.64 -20.73
C SER A 25 -18.16 1.13 -20.51
N ASP A 26 -17.71 0.43 -21.55
CA ASP A 26 -17.41 -1.01 -21.52
C ASP A 26 -15.98 -1.34 -21.05
N SER A 27 -15.20 -0.32 -20.69
CA SER A 27 -13.81 -0.51 -20.30
C SER A 27 -13.69 -1.35 -19.03
N ASN A 28 -13.00 -2.49 -19.15
CA ASN A 28 -12.59 -3.28 -18.01
C ASN A 28 -11.11 -2.99 -17.68
N ILE A 29 -10.86 -2.38 -16.52
CA ILE A 29 -9.56 -1.79 -16.19
C ILE A 29 -8.93 -2.54 -15.03
N ARG A 30 -7.65 -2.85 -15.18
CA ARG A 30 -6.84 -3.62 -14.24
C ARG A 30 -5.75 -2.74 -13.66
N LEU A 31 -5.81 -2.50 -12.36
CA LEU A 31 -4.84 -1.73 -11.61
C LEU A 31 -3.97 -2.65 -10.75
N LYS A 32 -2.64 -2.54 -10.89
CA LYS A 32 -1.70 -3.34 -10.11
C LYS A 32 -1.64 -2.82 -8.67
N SER A 33 -1.80 -3.72 -7.69
CA SER A 33 -1.58 -3.43 -6.28
C SER A 33 -0.10 -3.56 -5.90
N SER A 34 0.32 -2.83 -4.87
CA SER A 34 1.72 -2.85 -4.39
C SER A 34 2.01 -4.19 -3.71
N ARG A 35 2.99 -4.93 -4.26
CA ARG A 35 3.32 -6.27 -3.77
C ARG A 35 4.33 -6.28 -2.62
N LEU A 36 5.18 -5.26 -2.54
CA LEU A 36 6.30 -5.26 -1.59
C LEU A 36 5.85 -4.96 -0.16
N LEU A 37 4.81 -4.12 -0.06
CA LEU A 37 4.29 -3.65 1.22
C LEU A 37 2.97 -4.35 1.58
N TYR A 38 2.50 -5.33 0.81
CA TYR A 38 1.21 -5.97 1.06
C TYR A 38 1.16 -6.56 2.48
N PRO A 39 0.05 -6.37 3.22
CA PRO A 39 0.02 -6.68 4.64
C PRO A 39 0.02 -8.20 4.83
N LEU A 40 0.90 -8.68 5.71
CA LEU A 40 0.98 -10.08 6.08
C LEU A 40 0.13 -10.38 7.35
N PRO A 41 -0.12 -11.67 7.64
CA PRO A 41 -0.58 -12.10 8.96
C PRO A 41 0.29 -11.55 10.08
N LEU A 42 -0.31 -11.25 11.24
CA LEU A 42 0.37 -10.55 12.35
C LEU A 42 1.66 -11.25 12.80
N PRO A 43 1.71 -12.59 12.93
CA PRO A 43 2.94 -13.26 13.35
C PRO A 43 4.09 -13.03 12.37
N LEU A 44 3.80 -13.01 11.07
CA LEU A 44 4.81 -12.75 10.04
C LEU A 44 5.25 -11.29 10.04
N GLU A 45 4.31 -10.33 10.19
CA GLU A 45 4.66 -8.90 10.35
C GLU A 45 5.60 -8.69 11.55
N ILE A 46 5.34 -9.36 12.68
CA ILE A 46 6.19 -9.27 13.87
C ILE A 46 7.57 -9.88 13.59
N LEU A 47 7.64 -11.04 12.95
CA LEU A 47 8.91 -11.67 12.57
C LEU A 47 9.74 -10.77 11.65
N PHE A 48 9.09 -10.22 10.63
CA PHE A 48 9.68 -9.27 9.69
C PHE A 48 9.99 -7.90 10.33
N PHE A 49 9.43 -7.61 11.50
CA PHE A 49 9.81 -6.43 12.28
C PHE A 49 11.05 -6.70 13.12
N ILE A 50 11.04 -7.78 13.91
CA ILE A 50 12.10 -8.10 14.87
C ILE A 50 13.40 -8.47 14.17
N GLY A 51 13.36 -9.32 13.13
CA GLY A 51 14.57 -9.84 12.48
C GLY A 51 15.53 -8.76 11.99
N PRO A 52 15.10 -7.85 11.09
CA PRO A 52 15.94 -6.74 10.61
C PRO A 52 16.38 -5.81 11.73
N LEU A 53 15.50 -5.55 12.70
CA LEU A 53 15.82 -4.65 13.81
C LEU A 53 16.92 -5.24 14.72
N THR A 54 16.84 -6.53 15.04
CA THR A 54 17.88 -7.22 15.80
C THR A 54 19.21 -7.18 15.07
N LEU A 55 19.23 -7.47 13.77
CA LEU A 55 20.45 -7.40 12.96
C LEU A 55 21.02 -5.99 12.87
N ALA A 56 20.17 -4.96 12.82
CA ALA A 56 20.60 -3.57 12.85
C ALA A 56 21.25 -3.19 14.20
N ILE A 57 20.78 -3.74 15.32
CA ILE A 57 21.25 -3.36 16.67
C ILE A 57 22.49 -4.17 17.10
N LEU A 58 22.60 -5.44 16.68
CA LEU A 58 23.65 -6.36 17.12
C LEU A 58 25.09 -5.85 16.98
N PRO A 59 25.49 -5.19 15.87
CA PRO A 59 26.85 -4.64 15.73
C PRO A 59 27.22 -3.65 16.83
N PHE A 60 26.25 -2.94 17.43
CA PHE A 60 26.48 -1.96 18.48
C PHE A 60 26.48 -2.58 19.88
N ILE A 61 25.77 -3.69 20.08
CA ILE A 61 25.74 -4.40 21.37
C ILE A 61 26.98 -5.27 21.54
N ASN A 62 27.39 -5.96 20.47
CA ASN A 62 28.50 -6.90 20.51
C ASN A 62 29.40 -6.77 19.27
N PRO A 63 30.17 -5.66 19.17
CA PRO A 63 30.99 -5.39 17.99
C PRO A 63 32.10 -6.43 17.79
N SER A 64 32.57 -7.09 18.86
CA SER A 64 33.65 -8.08 18.79
C SER A 64 33.21 -9.47 18.29
N LEU A 65 31.92 -9.68 18.05
CA LEU A 65 31.39 -10.97 17.61
C LEU A 65 31.86 -11.35 16.19
N MET A 66 32.05 -10.37 15.31
CA MET A 66 32.40 -10.55 13.90
C MET A 66 33.25 -9.37 13.42
N LEU A 67 34.00 -9.55 12.33
CA LEU A 67 34.69 -8.43 11.71
C LEU A 67 33.67 -7.46 11.09
N PRO A 68 34.00 -6.16 10.97
CA PRO A 68 33.09 -5.18 10.39
C PRO A 68 32.62 -5.52 8.97
N GLU A 69 33.49 -6.15 8.17
CA GLU A 69 33.18 -6.60 6.80
C GLU A 69 32.13 -7.72 6.81
N ASP A 70 32.19 -8.62 7.78
CA ASP A 70 31.22 -9.70 7.98
C ASP A 70 29.86 -9.14 8.41
N TRP A 71 29.85 -8.15 9.33
CA TRP A 71 28.63 -7.43 9.71
C TRP A 71 27.97 -6.73 8.53
N LEU A 72 28.77 -6.05 7.69
CA LEU A 72 28.29 -5.39 6.49
C LEU A 72 27.68 -6.40 5.52
N THR A 73 28.40 -7.49 5.24
CA THR A 73 27.95 -8.56 4.33
C THR A 73 26.67 -9.20 4.83
N LEU A 74 26.59 -9.50 6.13
CA LEU A 74 25.41 -10.05 6.77
C LEU A 74 24.21 -9.11 6.67
N ASN A 75 24.39 -7.81 6.92
CA ASN A 75 23.32 -6.83 6.83
C ASN A 75 22.79 -6.66 5.39
N ILE A 76 23.68 -6.64 4.39
CA ILE A 76 23.28 -6.61 2.97
C ILE A 76 22.53 -7.89 2.59
N ALA A 77 23.08 -9.06 2.96
CA ALA A 77 22.44 -10.35 2.70
C ALA A 77 21.08 -10.46 3.38
N ALA A 78 20.96 -9.98 4.62
CA ALA A 78 19.71 -9.96 5.37
C ALA A 78 18.68 -9.02 4.74
N LEU A 79 19.11 -7.86 4.22
CA LEU A 79 18.21 -6.93 3.53
C LEU A 79 17.65 -7.54 2.24
N LEU A 80 18.50 -8.18 1.42
CA LEU A 80 18.06 -8.87 0.22
C LEU A 80 17.17 -10.08 0.55
N GLY A 81 17.59 -10.88 1.53
CA GLY A 81 16.84 -12.02 2.04
C GLY A 81 15.46 -11.62 2.58
N TYR A 82 15.39 -10.52 3.32
CA TYR A 82 14.14 -9.94 3.81
C TYR A 82 13.17 -9.64 2.66
N LEU A 83 13.62 -8.91 1.64
CA LEU A 83 12.77 -8.50 0.52
C LEU A 83 12.27 -9.72 -0.28
N ILE A 84 13.14 -10.70 -0.51
CA ILE A 84 12.81 -11.94 -1.21
C ILE A 84 11.81 -12.76 -0.39
N LEU A 85 12.12 -13.00 0.89
CA LEU A 85 11.28 -13.82 1.77
C LEU A 85 9.90 -13.20 1.97
N LYS A 86 9.83 -11.88 2.18
CA LYS A 86 8.57 -11.15 2.27
C LYS A 86 7.74 -11.30 1.00
N LYS A 87 8.36 -11.15 -0.18
CA LYS A 87 7.71 -11.36 -1.47
C LYS A 87 7.20 -12.80 -1.64
N LEU A 88 7.96 -13.81 -1.19
CA LEU A 88 7.56 -15.21 -1.23
C LEU A 88 6.35 -15.48 -0.35
N PHE A 89 6.34 -15.01 0.90
CA PHE A 89 5.19 -15.17 1.79
C PHE A 89 3.93 -14.48 1.25
N ILE A 90 4.05 -13.25 0.74
CA ILE A 90 2.93 -12.53 0.12
C ILE A 90 2.38 -13.33 -1.05
N THR A 91 3.25 -13.87 -1.90
CA THR A 91 2.88 -14.68 -3.06
C THR A 91 2.24 -16.01 -2.65
N SER A 92 2.72 -16.64 -1.58
CA SER A 92 2.21 -17.92 -1.07
C SER A 92 0.83 -17.77 -0.45
N ILE A 93 0.61 -16.71 0.32
CA ILE A 93 -0.65 -16.51 1.06
C ILE A 93 -1.74 -15.97 0.14
N TYR A 94 -1.42 -14.95 -0.65
CA TYR A 94 -2.42 -14.21 -1.43
C TYR A 94 -2.42 -14.60 -2.92
N GLY A 95 -1.56 -15.52 -3.34
CA GLY A 95 -1.48 -16.06 -4.70
C GLY A 95 -0.51 -15.34 -5.64
N ARG A 96 -0.23 -15.97 -6.79
CA ARG A 96 0.69 -15.45 -7.82
C ARG A 96 0.18 -14.17 -8.47
N GLY A 97 1.13 -13.31 -8.86
CA GLY A 97 0.94 -11.90 -9.22
C GLY A 97 -0.09 -11.53 -10.30
N GLY A 98 -0.65 -12.48 -11.04
CA GLY A 98 -1.80 -12.22 -11.92
C GLY A 98 -3.12 -12.00 -11.16
N LYS A 99 -3.21 -12.47 -9.90
CA LYS A 99 -4.41 -12.41 -9.06
C LYS A 99 -4.46 -11.21 -8.11
N GLN A 100 -3.39 -10.42 -8.01
CA GLN A 100 -3.29 -9.25 -7.13
C GLN A 100 -3.52 -7.94 -7.91
N VAL A 101 -4.68 -7.85 -8.54
CA VAL A 101 -5.06 -6.74 -9.41
C VAL A 101 -6.43 -6.27 -8.97
N CYS A 102 -6.59 -4.96 -8.73
CA CYS A 102 -7.92 -4.38 -8.62
C CYS A 102 -8.50 -4.26 -10.03
N GLN A 103 -9.67 -4.83 -10.26
CA GLN A 103 -10.37 -4.72 -11.53
C GLN A 103 -11.65 -3.92 -11.35
N ILE A 104 -11.93 -2.98 -12.25
CA ILE A 104 -13.11 -2.12 -12.17
C ILE A 104 -13.69 -1.91 -13.58
N ASN A 105 -15.02 -1.92 -13.65
CA ASN A 105 -15.81 -1.51 -14.82
C ASN A 105 -17.11 -0.84 -14.32
N ALA A 106 -18.07 -0.60 -15.22
CA ALA A 106 -19.35 0.04 -14.87
C ALA A 106 -20.26 -0.78 -13.93
N GLU A 107 -20.04 -2.10 -13.82
CA GLU A 107 -20.96 -3.04 -13.17
C GLU A 107 -20.40 -3.68 -11.90
N ARG A 108 -19.07 -3.81 -11.80
CA ARG A 108 -18.40 -4.56 -10.74
C ARG A 108 -17.03 -4.01 -10.39
N LEU A 109 -16.72 -4.16 -9.11
CA LEU A 109 -15.42 -3.89 -8.52
C LEU A 109 -14.85 -5.20 -7.97
N SER A 110 -13.69 -5.59 -8.46
CA SER A 110 -12.95 -6.76 -8.01
C SER A 110 -11.71 -6.31 -7.25
N ILE A 111 -11.55 -6.79 -6.03
CA ILE A 111 -10.48 -6.40 -5.13
C ILE A 111 -9.67 -7.65 -4.77
N PRO A 112 -8.34 -7.63 -4.88
CA PRO A 112 -7.58 -8.81 -4.55
C PRO A 112 -7.66 -9.12 -3.05
N GLY A 113 -7.74 -10.41 -2.73
CA GLY A 113 -7.73 -10.90 -1.36
C GLY A 113 -6.58 -10.30 -0.55
N SER A 114 -6.88 -9.94 0.70
CA SER A 114 -5.92 -9.44 1.65
C SER A 114 -6.43 -9.67 3.05
N ARG A 115 -5.52 -9.62 4.03
CA ARG A 115 -5.91 -9.60 5.44
C ARG A 115 -6.87 -8.45 5.79
N LEU A 116 -6.85 -7.34 5.04
CA LEU A 116 -7.73 -6.19 5.30
C LEU A 116 -9.18 -6.44 4.90
N ILE A 117 -9.44 -7.48 4.11
CA ILE A 117 -10.75 -7.83 3.55
C ILE A 117 -11.20 -9.20 4.11
N ASP A 118 -10.50 -9.69 5.13
CA ASP A 118 -10.71 -11.00 5.78
C ASP A 118 -10.80 -12.20 4.81
N THR A 119 -10.28 -12.02 3.59
CA THR A 119 -10.32 -13.02 2.52
C THR A 119 -8.89 -13.41 2.19
N LYS A 120 -8.54 -14.67 2.50
CA LYS A 120 -7.16 -15.16 2.39
C LYS A 120 -6.71 -15.36 0.94
N ALA A 121 -7.58 -15.83 0.05
CA ALA A 121 -7.20 -16.16 -1.33
C ALA A 121 -8.30 -15.81 -2.34
N GLY A 122 -7.88 -15.30 -3.49
CA GLY A 122 -8.77 -14.95 -4.60
C GLY A 122 -9.28 -13.50 -4.55
N PRO A 123 -9.75 -12.97 -5.69
CA PRO A 123 -10.39 -11.67 -5.73
C PRO A 123 -11.79 -11.73 -5.09
N VAL A 124 -12.14 -10.70 -4.34
CA VAL A 124 -13.51 -10.43 -3.89
C VAL A 124 -14.18 -9.61 -4.98
N GLU A 125 -15.17 -10.20 -5.65
CA GLU A 125 -16.01 -9.49 -6.61
C GLU A 125 -17.21 -8.87 -5.91
N ILE A 126 -17.42 -7.57 -6.13
CA ILE A 126 -18.49 -6.77 -5.56
C ILE A 126 -19.27 -6.16 -6.72
N GLN A 127 -20.57 -6.43 -6.80
CA GLN A 127 -21.39 -5.78 -7.83
C GLN A 127 -21.69 -4.35 -7.42
N ARG A 128 -21.74 -3.43 -8.38
CA ARG A 128 -22.02 -2.01 -8.12
C ARG A 128 -23.35 -1.83 -7.40
N ARG A 129 -24.36 -2.62 -7.73
CA ARG A 129 -25.68 -2.61 -7.09
C ARG A 129 -25.67 -3.00 -5.61
N ASP A 130 -24.64 -3.72 -5.17
CA ASP A 130 -24.49 -4.14 -3.78
C ASP A 130 -23.71 -3.09 -2.97
N ILE A 131 -23.21 -2.03 -3.61
CA ILE A 131 -22.45 -0.95 -2.97
C ILE A 131 -23.40 0.20 -2.65
N LYS A 132 -23.59 0.42 -1.35
CA LYS A 132 -24.37 1.53 -0.82
C LYS A 132 -23.66 2.86 -0.98
N GLU A 133 -22.39 2.90 -0.55
CA GLU A 133 -21.55 4.09 -0.66
C GLU A 133 -20.06 3.75 -0.59
N ILE A 134 -19.24 4.60 -1.19
CA ILE A 134 -17.78 4.56 -1.12
C ILE A 134 -17.28 5.84 -0.47
N GLY A 135 -16.87 5.74 0.79
CA GLY A 135 -16.26 6.82 1.54
C GLY A 135 -14.80 7.02 1.15
N VAL A 136 -14.47 8.21 0.66
CA VAL A 136 -13.11 8.60 0.28
C VAL A 136 -12.50 9.39 1.43
N ARG A 137 -11.48 8.82 2.07
CA ARG A 137 -10.72 9.51 3.11
C ARG A 137 -9.50 10.18 2.50
N TYR A 138 -9.46 11.50 2.64
CA TYR A 138 -8.40 12.32 2.05
C TYR A 138 -7.90 13.37 3.04
N TRP A 139 -6.69 13.89 2.76
CA TRP A 139 -6.18 15.10 3.37
C TRP A 139 -5.72 16.09 2.29
N PRO A 140 -5.88 17.40 2.55
CA PRO A 140 -5.23 18.41 1.73
C PRO A 140 -3.73 18.40 2.01
N SER A 141 -2.94 18.37 0.94
CA SER A 141 -1.50 18.60 0.94
C SER A 141 -1.27 19.90 0.18
N THR A 142 -0.69 20.89 0.85
CA THR A 142 -0.36 22.18 0.22
C THR A 142 1.13 22.22 0.00
N ARG A 143 1.57 22.25 -1.26
CA ARG A 143 2.98 22.38 -1.64
C ARG A 143 3.06 23.46 -2.71
N ASP A 144 3.96 24.43 -2.53
CA ASP A 144 4.20 25.53 -3.48
C ASP A 144 2.91 26.23 -3.95
N LEU A 145 2.04 26.62 -3.00
CA LEU A 145 0.76 27.30 -3.24
C LEU A 145 -0.29 26.49 -4.05
N ARG A 146 0.00 25.23 -4.40
CA ARG A 146 -0.96 24.31 -5.00
C ARG A 146 -1.49 23.34 -3.93
N THR A 147 -2.81 23.30 -3.79
CA THR A 147 -3.49 22.32 -2.95
C THR A 147 -3.75 21.07 -3.77
N SER A 148 -3.18 19.93 -3.37
CA SER A 148 -3.53 18.62 -3.87
C SER A 148 -4.23 17.80 -2.79
N TYR A 149 -5.14 16.92 -3.17
CA TYR A 149 -5.79 16.00 -2.24
C TYR A 149 -5.15 14.62 -2.33
N ASP A 150 -4.59 14.19 -1.21
CA ASP A 150 -3.99 12.88 -1.07
C ASP A 150 -5.00 11.94 -0.45
N VAL A 151 -5.31 10.87 -1.18
CA VAL A 151 -6.29 9.87 -0.76
C VAL A 151 -5.58 8.75 0.00
N SER A 152 -5.99 8.52 1.24
CA SER A 152 -5.43 7.42 2.05
C SER A 152 -6.23 6.16 2.02
N GLU A 153 -7.56 6.26 2.06
CA GLU A 153 -8.42 5.10 2.21
C GLU A 153 -9.68 5.24 1.39
N LEU A 154 -10.16 4.10 0.89
CA LEU A 154 -11.52 3.95 0.36
C LEU A 154 -12.26 2.97 1.27
N ILE A 155 -13.44 3.37 1.72
CA ILE A 155 -14.30 2.56 2.57
C ILE A 155 -15.54 2.23 1.77
N ILE A 156 -15.58 1.01 1.27
CA ILE A 156 -16.72 0.49 0.52
C ILE A 156 -17.70 -0.06 1.54
N LYS A 157 -18.88 0.55 1.65
CA LYS A 157 -19.97 0.03 2.46
C LYS A 157 -20.95 -0.69 1.55
N LEU A 158 -21.20 -1.95 1.86
CA LEU A 158 -22.16 -2.78 1.14
C LEU A 158 -23.56 -2.58 1.70
N GLU A 159 -24.58 -2.89 0.90
CA GLU A 159 -25.97 -2.90 1.35
C GLU A 159 -26.20 -3.91 2.48
N SER A 160 -25.38 -4.96 2.55
CA SER A 160 -25.37 -5.94 3.66
C SER A 160 -24.90 -5.36 5.01
N GLY A 161 -24.41 -4.11 5.04
CA GLY A 161 -23.83 -3.49 6.23
C GLY A 161 -22.35 -3.81 6.45
N GLN A 162 -21.77 -4.73 5.67
CA GLN A 162 -20.33 -5.00 5.70
C GLN A 162 -19.55 -3.80 5.15
N SER A 163 -18.38 -3.52 5.73
CA SER A 163 -17.48 -2.47 5.24
C SER A 163 -16.11 -3.04 4.90
N ILE A 164 -15.58 -2.60 3.75
CA ILE A 164 -14.28 -3.01 3.23
C ILE A 164 -13.40 -1.77 3.14
N CYS A 165 -12.26 -1.80 3.84
CA CYS A 165 -11.32 -0.68 3.89
C CYS A 165 -10.08 -0.96 3.05
N LEU A 166 -9.93 -0.23 1.95
CA LEU A 166 -8.74 -0.22 1.10
C LEU A 166 -7.81 0.89 1.57
N LYS A 167 -6.51 0.59 1.70
CA LYS A 167 -5.48 1.56 2.12
C LYS A 167 -4.46 1.82 1.00
N SER A 168 -4.03 3.08 0.87
CA SER A 168 -3.17 3.56 -0.23
C SER A 168 -1.80 2.92 -0.25
N LEU A 169 -1.33 2.43 0.90
CA LEU A 169 -0.07 1.69 1.02
C LEU A 169 -0.06 0.38 0.22
N TYR A 170 -1.23 -0.21 -0.01
CA TYR A 170 -1.36 -1.55 -0.58
C TYR A 170 -2.10 -1.52 -1.92
N PHE A 171 -3.11 -0.66 -2.06
CA PHE A 171 -3.97 -0.58 -3.22
C PHE A 171 -3.73 0.71 -4.01
N PRO A 172 -3.92 0.70 -5.34
CA PRO A 172 -3.75 1.85 -6.21
C PRO A 172 -4.97 2.79 -6.09
N ILE A 173 -5.13 3.40 -4.91
CA ILE A 173 -6.36 4.12 -4.53
C ILE A 173 -6.63 5.34 -5.41
N LYS A 174 -5.60 6.12 -5.77
CA LYS A 174 -5.80 7.35 -6.55
C LYS A 174 -6.28 7.04 -7.99
N PRO A 175 -5.64 6.13 -8.75
CA PRO A 175 -6.21 5.63 -10.01
C PRO A 175 -7.59 4.97 -9.83
N LEU A 176 -7.80 4.23 -8.73
CA LEU A 176 -9.09 3.59 -8.47
C LEU A 176 -10.19 4.63 -8.23
N LEU A 177 -9.92 5.71 -7.48
CA LEU A 177 -10.86 6.80 -7.26
C LEU A 177 -11.26 7.48 -8.57
N TYR A 178 -10.30 7.76 -9.44
CA TYR A 178 -10.59 8.32 -10.77
C TYR A 178 -11.57 7.42 -11.54
N LEU A 179 -11.35 6.10 -11.54
CA LEU A 179 -12.23 5.16 -12.22
C LEU A 179 -13.60 5.02 -11.55
N LEU A 180 -13.68 5.12 -10.23
CA LEU A 180 -14.95 5.14 -9.51
C LEU A 180 -15.78 6.37 -9.89
N VAL A 181 -15.15 7.54 -10.03
CA VAL A 181 -15.81 8.75 -10.53
C VAL A 181 -16.23 8.57 -11.99
N TYR A 182 -15.36 8.03 -12.84
CA TYR A 182 -15.62 7.79 -14.26
C TYR A 182 -16.82 6.86 -14.50
N PHE A 183 -16.92 5.77 -13.74
CA PHE A 183 -18.03 4.81 -13.82
C PHE A 183 -19.25 5.19 -12.96
N ASP A 184 -19.26 6.40 -12.38
CA ASP A 184 -20.37 6.97 -11.60
C ASP A 184 -20.76 6.12 -10.36
N TYR A 185 -19.78 5.56 -9.66
CA TYR A 185 -20.00 4.88 -8.38
C TYR A 185 -20.49 5.87 -7.30
N PRO A 186 -21.29 5.42 -6.31
CA PRO A 186 -21.79 6.28 -5.25
C PRO A 186 -20.66 6.68 -4.28
N ILE A 187 -20.09 7.87 -4.45
CA ILE A 187 -18.92 8.35 -3.70
C ILE A 187 -19.31 9.41 -2.67
N THR A 188 -18.72 9.32 -1.47
CA THR A 188 -18.84 10.33 -0.43
C THR A 188 -17.46 10.78 0.06
N LEU A 189 -17.25 12.10 0.20
CA LEU A 189 -15.95 12.65 0.60
C LEU A 189 -15.89 12.88 2.10
N GLN A 190 -14.85 12.35 2.73
CA GLN A 190 -14.62 12.47 4.17
C GLN A 190 -13.23 13.03 4.42
N LYS A 191 -13.17 14.32 4.79
CA LYS A 191 -11.91 14.93 5.21
C LYS A 191 -11.43 14.27 6.50
N ARG A 192 -10.22 13.73 6.49
CA ARG A 192 -9.63 13.10 7.67
C ARG A 192 -8.61 14.04 8.32
N ARG A 193 -8.59 14.08 9.65
CA ARG A 193 -7.48 14.68 10.42
C ARG A 193 -6.34 13.67 10.58
N HIS A 194 -5.09 14.14 10.65
CA HIS A 194 -3.93 13.29 10.92
C HIS A 194 -4.19 12.44 12.17
N SER A 195 -4.26 11.13 12.00
CA SER A 195 -4.30 10.20 13.12
C SER A 195 -2.90 9.69 13.35
N LEU A 196 -2.36 9.92 14.56
CA LEU A 196 -1.06 9.41 15.00
C LEU A 196 -0.93 7.90 14.79
N ALA A 197 -2.05 7.15 14.89
CA ALA A 197 -2.08 5.71 14.67
C ALA A 197 -1.67 5.28 13.25
N ILE A 198 -1.94 6.10 12.23
CA ILE A 198 -1.55 5.79 10.84
C ILE A 198 -0.07 6.02 10.65
N VAL A 199 0.43 7.16 11.14
CA VAL A 199 1.86 7.49 11.09
C VAL A 199 2.66 6.42 11.83
N ALA A 200 2.24 6.06 13.04
CA ALA A 200 2.85 5.00 13.83
C ALA A 200 2.84 3.65 13.11
N ARG A 201 1.75 3.29 12.41
CA ARG A 201 1.67 2.02 11.67
C ARG A 201 2.52 2.01 10.41
N SER A 202 2.59 3.12 9.68
CA SER A 202 3.49 3.25 8.53
C SER A 202 4.96 3.22 8.97
N LEU A 203 5.29 3.88 10.08
CA LEU A 203 6.59 3.78 10.72
C LEU A 203 6.89 2.34 11.13
N PHE A 204 5.97 1.64 11.78
CA PHE A 204 6.17 0.24 12.18
C PHE A 204 6.53 -0.66 10.99
N VAL A 205 5.86 -0.49 9.85
CA VAL A 205 6.13 -1.32 8.65
C VAL A 205 7.47 -1.00 7.99
N ALA A 206 7.89 0.27 7.99
CA ALA A 206 9.11 0.70 7.28
C ALA A 206 10.36 0.78 8.17
N PHE A 207 10.19 1.06 9.46
CA PHE A 207 11.27 1.40 10.39
C PHE A 207 12.37 0.32 10.50
N PRO A 208 12.06 -0.98 10.65
CA PRO A 208 13.09 -2.01 10.73
C PRO A 208 13.99 -2.05 9.49
N LEU A 209 13.39 -1.86 8.31
CA LEU A 209 14.14 -1.82 7.06
C LEU A 209 15.00 -0.55 6.97
N VAL A 210 14.44 0.61 7.33
CA VAL A 210 15.16 1.88 7.34
C VAL A 210 16.32 1.84 8.34
N ALA A 211 16.10 1.28 9.52
CA ALA A 211 17.14 1.09 10.54
C ALA A 211 18.26 0.19 10.01
N LEU A 212 17.92 -0.95 9.42
CA LEU A 212 18.91 -1.87 8.84
C LEU A 212 19.71 -1.19 7.72
N VAL A 213 19.06 -0.45 6.82
CA VAL A 213 19.73 0.34 5.76
C VAL A 213 20.66 1.39 6.37
N ALA A 214 20.19 2.14 7.35
CA ALA A 214 20.98 3.20 7.99
C ALA A 214 22.22 2.62 8.68
N VAL A 215 22.09 1.52 9.41
CA VAL A 215 23.21 0.83 10.06
C VAL A 215 24.18 0.28 9.02
N THR A 216 23.69 -0.33 7.94
CA THR A 216 24.54 -0.80 6.83
C THR A 216 25.36 0.36 6.26
N GLY A 217 24.73 1.52 6.04
CA GLY A 217 25.42 2.73 5.56
C GLY A 217 26.43 3.29 6.57
N LEU A 218 26.11 3.25 7.87
CA LEU A 218 27.04 3.66 8.94
C LEU A 218 28.27 2.75 8.99
N LEU A 219 28.07 1.43 8.98
CA LEU A 219 29.18 0.46 8.95
C LEU A 219 30.03 0.65 7.69
N PHE A 220 29.42 0.85 6.52
CA PHE A 220 30.18 1.13 5.31
C PHE A 220 31.03 2.39 5.45
N LYS A 221 30.46 3.47 5.99
CA LYS A 221 31.18 4.72 6.20
C LYS A 221 32.30 4.58 7.22
N GLU A 222 32.06 3.94 8.36
CA GLU A 222 33.00 3.91 9.48
C GLU A 222 34.22 3.02 9.20
N TYR A 223 34.06 1.98 8.38
CA TYR A 223 35.11 0.98 8.17
C TYR A 223 35.76 1.02 6.77
N PHE A 224 35.18 1.73 5.79
CA PHE A 224 35.68 1.75 4.41
C PHE A 224 35.84 3.15 3.78
N LEU A 225 35.43 4.24 4.45
CA LEU A 225 35.59 5.63 3.99
C LEU A 225 36.35 6.47 5.03
#